data_AF-A0AAJ0E5J5-F1
#
_entry.id   AF-A0AAJ0E5J5-F1
#
_cell.length_a   1.000
_cell.length_b   1.000
_cell.length_c   1.000
_cell.angle_alpha   90.00
_cell.angle_beta   90.00
_cell.angle_gamma   90.00
#
_symmetry.space_group_name_H-M   'P 1'
#
loop_
_entity.id
_entity.type
_entity.pdbx_description
1 polymer ?
#
loop_
_entity_poly.entity_id
_entity_poly.type
_entity_poly.pdbx_seq_one_letter_code
_entity_poly.pdbx_strand_id
1 'polypeptide(L)'
;QADPAKKERVQPQPVPGFRRDDNDRDTANLDPKIHTMAPLTPHWTQPSHPDIQDIVKASETEFLTKSFSKVSLPPFAVYAKMSFPPCDLADEPTYATVQCGKAKHLNLNSDLLYINHSCEPSLIFDTGNFNVLAGPKGLQPGDELTFFYPSTEWHMAQPFDCFCGTPSCRGKIGGARDMSRAQLEGLWLNGHIRELLEERDSGARSENDDPTAQALRDALKAAERVVEAARSALRSYTESTTGNSNGTQQQQRQQTAKNGVNGSKAGRNGASARELGGELGGDTRSA
;
A
#
# COMPACT_ATOMS: atom_id res chain seq x y z
N GLN A 1 -20.83 63.97 4.09
CA GLN A 1 -20.65 64.37 2.68
C GLN A 1 -19.16 64.65 2.50
N ALA A 2 -18.38 64.10 1.58
CA ALA A 2 -18.50 62.98 0.65
C ALA A 2 -17.06 62.61 0.21
N ASP A 3 -16.77 61.30 0.18
CA ASP A 3 -15.91 60.52 -0.75
C ASP A 3 -14.69 61.13 -1.47
N PRO A 4 -13.55 60.40 -1.52
CA PRO A 4 -12.69 60.45 -2.70
C PRO A 4 -12.18 59.07 -3.13
N ALA A 5 -12.68 58.51 -4.24
CA ALA A 5 -11.91 57.59 -5.08
C ALA A 5 -12.59 57.32 -6.45
N LYS A 6 -12.09 57.95 -7.51
CA LYS A 6 -12.20 57.42 -8.87
C LYS A 6 -10.81 57.38 -9.50
N LYS A 7 -10.28 56.18 -9.74
CA LYS A 7 -9.29 55.94 -10.79
C LYS A 7 -9.64 54.65 -11.52
N GLU A 8 -9.83 54.80 -12.82
CA GLU A 8 -10.20 53.80 -13.82
C GLU A 8 -9.25 52.62 -13.87
N ARG A 9 -9.85 51.44 -14.08
CA ARG A 9 -9.18 50.17 -14.36
C ARG A 9 -9.01 50.04 -15.88
N VAL A 10 -7.77 50.09 -16.35
CA VAL A 10 -7.40 49.83 -17.75
C VAL A 10 -7.35 48.31 -17.99
N GLN A 11 -8.07 47.83 -19.01
CA GLN A 11 -8.01 46.44 -19.47
C GLN A 11 -6.89 46.26 -20.52
N PRO A 12 -6.09 45.17 -20.47
CA PRO A 12 -5.13 44.86 -21.53
C PRO A 12 -5.76 44.05 -22.68
N GLN A 13 -5.44 44.48 -23.91
CA GLN A 13 -5.82 43.88 -25.20
C GLN A 13 -5.06 42.57 -25.50
N PRO A 14 -5.63 41.63 -26.28
CA PRO A 14 -4.96 40.37 -26.64
C PRO A 14 -4.06 40.51 -27.88
N VAL A 15 -2.89 39.86 -27.83
CA VAL A 15 -1.91 39.76 -28.93
C VAL A 15 -2.21 38.57 -29.86
N PRO A 16 -2.01 38.67 -31.19
CA PRO A 16 -2.43 37.64 -32.14
C PRO A 16 -1.36 36.58 -32.46
N GLY A 17 -1.80 35.33 -32.54
CA GLY A 17 -1.48 34.36 -33.59
C GLY A 17 -0.08 33.72 -33.65
N PHE A 18 0.00 32.45 -33.23
CA PHE A 18 0.95 31.49 -33.80
C PHE A 18 0.17 30.33 -34.41
N ARG A 19 0.31 30.16 -35.73
CA ARG A 19 -0.18 28.99 -36.48
C ARG A 19 0.65 27.76 -36.11
N ARG A 20 0.00 26.61 -35.93
CA ARG A 20 0.60 25.29 -36.14
C ARG A 20 -0.29 24.54 -37.11
N ASP A 21 0.26 24.27 -38.28
CA ASP A 21 -0.27 23.27 -39.20
C ASP A 21 0.29 21.89 -38.83
N ASP A 22 -0.49 20.91 -39.25
CA ASP A 22 -0.17 19.50 -39.51
C ASP A 22 -0.34 18.44 -38.40
N ASN A 23 -1.46 17.72 -38.58
CA ASN A 23 -1.52 16.28 -38.81
C ASN A 23 -0.99 15.35 -37.69
N ASP A 24 -1.91 14.76 -36.92
CA ASP A 24 -2.02 13.29 -36.92
C ASP A 24 -3.36 12.84 -36.34
N ARG A 25 -3.96 11.89 -37.05
CA ARG A 25 -5.20 11.18 -36.71
C ARG A 25 -4.93 10.12 -35.65
N ASP A 26 -6.01 9.70 -34.99
CA ASP A 26 -6.13 8.45 -34.23
C ASP A 26 -5.54 8.41 -32.81
N THR A 27 -6.16 9.16 -31.89
CA THR A 27 -6.43 8.62 -30.55
C THR A 27 -7.87 8.96 -30.15
N ALA A 28 -8.77 8.04 -30.47
CA ALA A 28 -10.14 8.07 -29.98
C ALA A 28 -10.12 7.95 -28.45
N ASN A 29 -10.43 9.06 -27.79
CA ASN A 29 -11.41 9.15 -26.72
C ASN A 29 -11.34 8.05 -25.64
N LEU A 30 -10.46 8.26 -24.67
CA LEU A 30 -10.66 7.78 -23.31
C LEU A 30 -10.48 8.98 -22.39
N ASP A 31 -11.50 9.83 -22.29
CA ASP A 31 -11.65 10.74 -21.16
C ASP A 31 -11.93 9.87 -19.92
N PRO A 32 -11.00 9.75 -18.95
CA PRO A 32 -11.39 9.29 -17.62
C PRO A 32 -12.27 10.41 -17.06
N LYS A 33 -13.58 10.20 -17.04
CA LYS A 33 -14.49 11.06 -16.28
C LYS A 33 -13.99 11.06 -14.84
N ILE A 34 -13.24 12.08 -14.46
CA ILE A 34 -13.06 12.44 -13.05
C ILE A 34 -14.47 12.82 -12.60
N HIS A 35 -15.19 11.87 -12.04
CA HIS A 35 -16.43 12.14 -11.34
C HIS A 35 -16.06 12.93 -10.09
N THR A 36 -15.96 14.25 -10.23
CA THR A 36 -16.09 15.18 -9.12
C THR A 36 -17.49 14.99 -8.54
N MET A 37 -17.60 14.09 -7.56
CA MET A 37 -18.84 13.88 -6.82
C MET A 37 -19.20 15.19 -6.12
N ALA A 38 -20.45 15.63 -6.29
CA ALA A 38 -20.96 16.82 -5.62
C ALA A 38 -20.86 16.66 -4.08
N PRO A 39 -20.70 17.77 -3.33
CA PRO A 39 -20.77 17.73 -1.87
C PRO A 39 -22.08 17.08 -1.41
N LEU A 40 -21.99 16.14 -0.47
CA LEU A 40 -23.13 15.43 0.07
C LEU A 40 -23.98 16.44 0.82
N THR A 41 -25.26 16.55 0.45
CA THR A 41 -26.22 17.34 1.22
C THR A 41 -26.62 16.50 2.44
N PRO A 42 -26.25 16.91 3.66
CA PRO A 42 -26.59 16.12 4.85
C PRO A 42 -28.10 16.09 5.03
N HIS A 43 -28.64 14.91 5.32
CA HIS A 43 -30.07 14.68 5.53
C HIS A 43 -30.42 14.39 7.00
N TRP A 44 -29.43 14.37 7.89
CA TRP A 44 -29.60 14.18 9.34
C TRP A 44 -29.63 15.52 10.09
N THR A 45 -30.10 15.48 11.34
CA THR A 45 -30.08 16.62 12.26
C THR A 45 -28.63 17.03 12.58
N GLN A 46 -28.31 18.31 12.40
CA GLN A 46 -26.99 18.88 12.71
C GLN A 46 -27.08 19.85 13.90
N PRO A 47 -26.19 19.73 14.93
CA PRO A 47 -25.27 18.63 15.13
C PRO A 47 -25.99 17.36 15.60
N SER A 48 -25.58 16.21 15.09
CA SER A 48 -26.01 14.88 15.50
C SER A 48 -25.46 14.46 16.86
N HIS A 49 -24.27 14.97 17.22
CA HIS A 49 -23.54 14.63 18.45
C HIS A 49 -23.12 15.88 19.24
N PRO A 50 -24.07 16.76 19.62
CA PRO A 50 -23.77 18.08 20.21
C PRO A 50 -22.92 18.01 21.47
N ASP A 51 -23.02 16.94 22.26
CA ASP A 51 -22.35 16.85 23.56
C ASP A 51 -20.88 16.42 23.45
N ILE A 52 -20.50 15.75 22.37
CA ILE A 52 -19.19 15.09 22.24
C ILE A 52 -18.37 15.56 21.05
N GLN A 53 -18.99 16.16 20.03
CA GLN A 53 -18.36 16.57 18.78
C GLN A 53 -18.64 18.04 18.48
N ASP A 54 -17.59 18.78 18.13
CA ASP A 54 -17.68 20.11 17.53
C ASP A 54 -17.16 20.06 16.09
N ILE A 55 -17.76 20.84 15.19
CA ILE A 55 -17.47 20.79 13.75
C ILE A 55 -17.16 22.19 13.27
N VAL A 56 -15.95 22.38 12.75
CA VAL A 56 -15.51 23.65 12.17
C VAL A 56 -15.41 23.50 10.66
N LYS A 57 -16.23 24.25 9.92
CA LYS A 57 -16.18 24.32 8.45
C LYS A 57 -15.30 25.52 8.06
N ALA A 58 -14.20 25.28 7.34
CA ALA A 58 -13.28 26.36 6.95
C ALA A 58 -13.91 27.33 5.92
N SER A 59 -14.84 26.85 5.09
CA SER A 59 -15.68 27.69 4.24
C SER A 59 -17.00 26.99 3.92
N GLU A 60 -17.99 27.74 3.42
CA GLU A 60 -19.29 27.18 2.98
C GLU A 60 -19.18 26.35 1.69
N THR A 61 -18.04 26.40 1.01
CA THR A 61 -17.84 25.84 -0.34
C THR A 61 -16.73 24.79 -0.44
N GLU A 62 -15.91 24.61 0.60
CA GLU A 62 -14.78 23.67 0.56
C GLU A 62 -14.98 22.48 1.49
N PHE A 63 -14.44 21.33 1.07
CA PHE A 63 -14.40 20.07 1.81
C PHE A 63 -13.50 20.11 3.07
N LEU A 64 -13.11 21.30 3.53
CA LEU A 64 -12.20 21.53 4.66
C LEU A 64 -12.99 21.62 5.96
N THR A 65 -13.67 20.52 6.32
CA THR A 65 -14.31 20.39 7.63
C THR A 65 -13.36 19.71 8.61
N LYS A 66 -13.31 20.18 9.85
CA LYS A 66 -12.59 19.52 10.95
C LYS A 66 -13.55 19.19 12.09
N SER A 67 -13.32 18.05 12.72
CA SER A 67 -14.07 17.60 13.88
C SER A 67 -13.19 17.64 15.12
N PHE A 68 -13.72 18.14 16.24
CA PHE A 68 -13.00 18.26 17.51
C PHE A 68 -13.78 17.60 18.65
N SER A 69 -13.06 16.99 19.58
CA SER A 69 -13.65 16.39 20.78
C SER A 69 -14.15 17.49 21.73
N LYS A 70 -15.32 17.28 22.33
CA LYS A 70 -15.82 18.10 23.46
C LYS A 70 -15.64 17.45 24.82
N VAL A 71 -15.15 16.20 24.84
CA VAL A 71 -15.10 15.36 26.04
C VAL A 71 -13.71 14.84 26.31
N SER A 72 -13.46 14.52 27.58
CA SER A 72 -12.29 13.76 28.01
C SER A 72 -12.67 12.29 28.13
N LEU A 73 -11.90 11.39 27.51
CA LEU A 73 -12.11 9.95 27.57
C LEU A 73 -10.78 9.23 27.81
N PRO A 74 -10.76 8.19 28.67
CA PRO A 74 -9.57 7.35 28.80
C PRO A 74 -9.36 6.52 27.52
N PRO A 75 -8.15 5.96 27.33
CA PRO A 75 -7.85 5.09 26.19
C PRO A 75 -8.90 3.99 26.00
N PHE A 76 -9.31 3.77 24.74
CA PHE A 76 -10.26 2.73 24.33
C PHE A 76 -11.68 2.83 24.89
N ALA A 77 -12.04 3.92 25.57
CA ALA A 77 -13.42 4.18 25.94
C ALA A 77 -14.30 4.39 24.69
N VAL A 78 -15.59 4.06 24.80
CA VAL A 78 -16.56 4.34 23.74
C VAL A 78 -16.74 5.84 23.59
N TYR A 79 -16.41 6.37 22.42
CA TYR A 79 -16.64 7.76 22.04
C TYR A 79 -18.08 7.95 21.53
N ALA A 80 -18.50 7.12 20.57
CA ALA A 80 -19.84 7.15 20.01
C ALA A 80 -20.28 5.74 19.60
N LYS A 81 -21.60 5.51 19.51
CA LYS A 81 -22.16 4.29 18.92
C LYS A 81 -22.66 4.60 17.52
N MET A 82 -22.35 3.74 16.56
CA MET A 82 -22.86 3.84 15.18
C MET A 82 -24.36 3.50 15.08
N SER A 83 -24.99 3.12 16.20
CA SER A 83 -26.44 2.96 16.32
C SER A 83 -27.18 4.29 16.57
N PHE A 84 -26.47 5.40 16.77
CA PHE A 84 -27.09 6.70 17.03
C PHE A 84 -26.28 7.87 16.41
N PRO A 85 -26.88 8.66 15.50
CA PRO A 85 -27.97 8.24 14.61
C PRO A 85 -27.67 6.87 13.98
N PRO A 86 -28.71 6.06 13.70
CA PRO A 86 -28.49 4.73 13.15
C PRO A 86 -27.82 4.81 11.77
N CYS A 87 -26.74 4.06 11.61
CA CYS A 87 -26.14 3.82 10.30
C CYS A 87 -27.00 2.83 9.50
N ASP A 88 -27.07 3.05 8.19
CA ASP A 88 -27.73 2.13 7.25
C ASP A 88 -26.72 1.59 6.24
N LEU A 89 -27.02 0.44 5.64
CA LEU A 89 -26.21 -0.09 4.54
C LEU A 89 -26.28 0.86 3.33
N ALA A 90 -25.12 1.12 2.73
CA ALA A 90 -25.02 1.84 1.47
C ALA A 90 -25.12 0.85 0.30
N ASP A 91 -25.81 1.26 -0.77
CA ASP A 91 -25.91 0.47 -2.00
C ASP A 91 -24.56 0.36 -2.72
N GLU A 92 -23.77 1.42 -2.69
CA GLU A 92 -22.47 1.52 -3.36
C GLU A 92 -21.45 2.29 -2.50
N PRO A 93 -20.14 1.97 -2.59
CA PRO A 93 -19.11 2.70 -1.89
C PRO A 93 -18.96 4.12 -2.45
N THR A 94 -18.98 5.12 -1.57
CA THR A 94 -18.68 6.51 -1.91
C THR A 94 -17.69 7.10 -0.92
N TYR A 95 -17.22 8.33 -1.18
CA TYR A 95 -16.36 9.06 -0.24
C TYR A 95 -17.02 9.31 1.13
N ALA A 96 -18.36 9.22 1.20
CA ALA A 96 -19.15 9.48 2.40
C ALA A 96 -19.62 8.21 3.11
N THR A 97 -19.10 7.05 2.71
CA THR A 97 -19.41 5.75 3.32
C THR A 97 -18.21 5.17 4.03
N VAL A 98 -18.44 4.27 4.99
CA VAL A 98 -17.38 3.53 5.69
C VAL A 98 -17.58 2.03 5.47
N GLN A 99 -16.54 1.34 5.05
CA GLN A 99 -16.59 -0.10 4.83
C GLN A 99 -16.75 -0.87 6.15
N CYS A 100 -17.74 -1.77 6.20
CA CYS A 100 -18.11 -2.59 7.36
C CYS A 100 -18.04 -4.10 7.10
N GLY A 101 -17.55 -4.50 5.92
CA GLY A 101 -17.35 -5.88 5.52
C GLY A 101 -16.69 -5.93 4.14
N LYS A 102 -16.33 -7.13 3.65
CA LYS A 102 -15.58 -7.28 2.38
C LYS A 102 -16.22 -6.57 1.18
N ALA A 103 -17.54 -6.53 1.13
CA ALA A 103 -18.32 -5.89 0.07
C ALA A 103 -19.50 -5.07 0.64
N LYS A 104 -19.38 -4.55 1.87
CA LYS A 104 -20.47 -3.83 2.55
C LYS A 104 -19.97 -2.50 3.09
N HIS A 105 -20.78 -1.47 2.93
CA HIS A 105 -20.51 -0.11 3.38
C HIS A 105 -21.69 0.43 4.21
N LEU A 106 -21.39 1.35 5.11
CA LEU A 106 -22.38 2.07 5.92
C LEU A 106 -22.43 3.53 5.52
N ASN A 107 -23.64 4.06 5.40
CA ASN A 107 -23.91 5.49 5.54
C ASN A 107 -23.94 5.82 7.04
N LEU A 108 -23.10 6.75 7.47
CA LEU A 108 -23.00 7.10 8.90
C LEU A 108 -24.20 7.92 9.40
N ASN A 109 -24.93 8.57 8.50
CA ASN A 109 -26.12 9.38 8.79
C ASN A 109 -25.93 10.39 9.94
N SER A 110 -24.71 10.87 10.12
CA SER A 110 -24.31 11.67 11.27
C SER A 110 -23.04 12.46 10.98
N ASP A 111 -22.71 13.38 11.88
CA ASP A 111 -21.52 14.21 11.79
C ASP A 111 -20.21 13.44 11.97
N LEU A 112 -20.28 12.15 12.34
CA LEU A 112 -19.12 11.26 12.29
C LEU A 112 -18.52 11.20 10.88
N LEU A 113 -19.31 11.51 9.84
CA LEU A 113 -18.84 11.71 8.46
C LEU A 113 -17.70 12.74 8.33
N TYR A 114 -17.68 13.75 9.19
CA TYR A 114 -16.71 14.84 9.11
C TYR A 114 -15.40 14.56 9.88
N ILE A 115 -15.21 13.32 10.34
CA ILE A 115 -13.99 12.90 11.03
C ILE A 115 -12.95 12.55 9.96
N ASN A 116 -11.85 13.30 9.94
CA ASN A 116 -10.82 13.19 8.92
C ASN A 116 -9.84 12.04 9.16
N HIS A 117 -8.97 11.83 8.17
CA HIS A 117 -7.87 10.88 8.27
C HIS A 117 -6.71 11.42 9.13
N SER A 118 -6.09 10.53 9.93
CA SER A 118 -4.72 10.69 10.42
C SER A 118 -3.98 9.36 10.41
N CYS A 119 -2.66 9.40 10.18
CA CYS A 119 -1.77 8.23 10.32
C CYS A 119 -1.48 7.88 11.78
N GLU A 120 -1.64 8.83 12.71
CA GLU A 120 -1.73 8.59 14.16
C GLU A 120 -3.11 9.05 14.64
N PRO A 121 -4.15 8.22 14.49
CA PRO A 121 -5.52 8.65 14.73
C PRO A 121 -5.84 8.80 16.23
N SER A 122 -6.79 9.69 16.52
CA SER A 122 -7.36 9.85 17.87
C SER A 122 -8.54 8.92 18.13
N LEU A 123 -9.13 8.33 17.10
CA LEU A 123 -10.27 7.41 17.17
C LEU A 123 -10.01 6.09 16.45
N ILE A 124 -10.75 5.07 16.88
CA ILE A 124 -10.84 3.74 16.27
C ILE A 124 -12.27 3.53 15.81
N PHE A 125 -12.46 3.26 14.51
CA PHE A 125 -13.78 2.93 13.95
C PHE A 125 -13.95 1.42 13.92
N ASP A 126 -14.60 0.87 14.95
CA ASP A 126 -14.94 -0.55 15.06
C ASP A 126 -16.30 -0.83 14.44
N THR A 127 -16.30 -1.05 13.13
CA THR A 127 -17.52 -1.28 12.37
C THR A 127 -18.11 -2.67 12.60
N GLY A 128 -17.29 -3.64 13.04
CA GLY A 128 -17.76 -4.97 13.43
C GLY A 128 -18.65 -4.95 14.68
N ASN A 129 -18.34 -4.07 15.64
CA ASN A 129 -19.13 -3.91 16.87
C ASN A 129 -19.99 -2.64 16.88
N PHE A 130 -20.07 -1.90 15.77
CA PHE A 130 -20.81 -0.64 15.65
C PHE A 130 -20.43 0.41 16.70
N ASN A 131 -19.14 0.53 17.02
CA ASN A 131 -18.62 1.50 17.99
C ASN A 131 -17.51 2.37 17.37
N VAL A 132 -17.43 3.61 17.83
CA VAL A 132 -16.26 4.47 17.69
C VAL A 132 -15.61 4.56 19.06
N LEU A 133 -14.34 4.20 19.16
CA LEU A 133 -13.58 4.17 20.41
C LEU A 133 -12.51 5.27 20.41
N ALA A 134 -12.17 5.78 21.58
CA ALA A 134 -10.97 6.59 21.76
C ALA A 134 -9.71 5.76 21.45
N GLY A 135 -8.72 6.39 20.84
CA GLY A 135 -7.44 5.75 20.52
C GLY A 135 -6.59 5.46 21.78
N PRO A 136 -5.38 4.91 21.60
CA PRO A 136 -4.50 4.51 22.71
C PRO A 136 -4.09 5.66 23.64
N LYS A 137 -4.15 6.91 23.16
CA LYS A 137 -3.82 8.12 23.94
C LYS A 137 -5.02 8.68 24.71
N GLY A 138 -6.23 8.12 24.54
CA GLY A 138 -7.48 8.72 25.01
C GLY A 138 -7.87 9.95 24.19
N LEU A 139 -8.77 10.77 24.73
CA LEU A 139 -9.18 12.07 24.17
C LEU A 139 -9.22 13.13 25.27
N GLN A 140 -8.93 14.37 24.90
CA GLN A 140 -9.21 15.58 25.67
C GLN A 140 -10.12 16.52 24.86
N PRO A 141 -10.89 17.41 25.52
CA PRO A 141 -11.60 18.47 24.82
C PRO A 141 -10.64 19.33 24.00
N GLY A 142 -10.99 19.57 22.73
CA GLY A 142 -10.16 20.29 21.76
C GLY A 142 -9.26 19.41 20.90
N ASP A 143 -9.12 18.12 21.20
CA ASP A 143 -8.38 17.20 20.33
C ASP A 143 -9.08 17.04 18.98
N GLU A 144 -8.32 17.07 17.89
CA GLU A 144 -8.86 16.79 16.55
C GLU A 144 -9.26 15.31 16.46
N LEU A 145 -10.51 15.07 16.07
CA LEU A 145 -11.07 13.75 15.87
C LEU A 145 -10.65 13.25 14.49
N THR A 146 -9.88 12.17 14.48
CA THR A 146 -9.37 11.54 13.27
C THR A 146 -9.36 10.03 13.40
N PHE A 147 -9.52 9.32 12.29
CA PHE A 147 -9.34 7.87 12.25
C PHE A 147 -8.46 7.45 11.08
N PHE A 148 -7.85 6.27 11.17
CA PHE A 148 -7.00 5.78 10.10
C PHE A 148 -7.87 5.11 9.02
N TYR A 149 -8.17 5.81 7.93
CA TYR A 149 -9.09 5.30 6.89
C TYR A 149 -8.79 3.87 6.40
N PRO A 150 -7.52 3.46 6.16
CA PRO A 150 -7.24 2.07 5.78
C PRO A 150 -7.55 1.02 6.87
N SER A 151 -7.93 1.42 8.09
CA SER A 151 -8.47 0.50 9.10
C SER A 151 -9.88 0.01 8.78
N THR A 152 -10.63 0.76 7.96
CA THR A 152 -11.96 0.37 7.46
C THR A 152 -11.89 0.08 5.96
N GLU A 153 -11.19 0.91 5.17
CA GLU A 153 -11.23 0.90 3.71
C GLU A 153 -10.16 -0.01 3.09
N TRP A 154 -10.59 -1.01 2.32
CA TRP A 154 -9.71 -1.84 1.50
C TRP A 154 -9.18 -1.06 0.31
N HIS A 155 -10.08 -0.41 -0.40
CA HIS A 155 -9.79 0.44 -1.55
C HIS A 155 -10.68 1.69 -1.46
N MET A 156 -10.05 2.85 -1.42
CA MET A 156 -10.76 4.11 -1.32
C MET A 156 -11.38 4.50 -2.66
N ALA A 157 -12.62 4.99 -2.62
CA ALA A 157 -13.26 5.59 -3.79
C ALA A 157 -12.47 6.81 -4.32
N GLN A 158 -11.80 7.55 -3.43
CA GLN A 158 -10.98 8.71 -3.76
C GLN A 158 -9.67 8.70 -2.95
N PRO A 159 -8.58 8.14 -3.50
CA PRO A 159 -7.25 8.24 -2.91
C PRO A 159 -6.76 9.70 -2.85
N PHE A 160 -5.98 10.05 -1.84
CA PHE A 160 -5.48 11.42 -1.62
C PHE A 160 -4.07 11.45 -1.03
N ASP A 161 -3.37 12.58 -1.18
CA ASP A 161 -2.10 12.83 -0.50
C ASP A 161 -2.37 13.29 0.94
N CYS A 162 -1.78 12.62 1.94
CA CYS A 162 -2.04 12.91 3.35
C CYS A 162 -1.23 14.12 3.83
N PHE A 163 -1.93 15.03 4.51
CA PHE A 163 -1.35 16.22 5.14
C PHE A 163 -1.52 16.21 6.67
N CYS A 164 -1.62 15.03 7.31
CA CYS A 164 -1.86 14.93 8.76
C CYS A 164 -0.69 15.46 9.62
N GLY A 165 0.50 15.62 9.05
CA GLY A 165 1.67 16.19 9.74
C GLY A 165 2.29 15.31 10.84
N THR A 166 1.82 14.07 11.02
CA THR A 166 2.35 13.16 12.04
C THR A 166 3.73 12.60 11.64
N PRO A 167 4.63 12.28 12.60
CA PRO A 167 5.95 11.71 12.30
C PRO A 167 5.89 10.38 11.52
N SER A 168 4.84 9.57 11.73
CA SER A 168 4.63 8.31 11.02
C SER A 168 3.69 8.44 9.81
N CYS A 169 3.57 9.64 9.22
CA CYS A 169 2.73 9.86 8.04
C CYS A 169 3.10 8.92 6.89
N ARG A 170 2.07 8.35 6.24
CA ARG A 170 2.23 7.37 5.15
C ARG A 170 2.23 7.99 3.75
N GLY A 171 2.11 9.32 3.64
CA GLY A 171 2.05 10.02 2.36
C GLY A 171 0.71 9.77 1.69
N LYS A 172 0.68 9.03 0.58
CA LYS A 172 -0.56 8.79 -0.16
C LYS A 172 -1.44 7.71 0.51
N ILE A 173 -2.74 7.98 0.63
CA ILE A 173 -3.73 7.07 1.22
C ILE A 173 -4.69 6.60 0.13
N GLY A 174 -4.67 5.30 -0.18
CA GLY A 174 -5.56 4.66 -1.16
C GLY A 174 -6.40 3.51 -0.62
N GLY A 175 -6.26 3.17 0.67
CA GLY A 175 -6.87 1.99 1.29
C GLY A 175 -5.82 0.92 1.62
N ALA A 176 -6.22 -0.08 2.41
CA ALA A 176 -5.31 -1.10 2.93
C ALA A 176 -4.71 -2.01 1.85
N ARG A 177 -5.38 -2.17 0.72
CA ARG A 177 -4.94 -3.00 -0.42
C ARG A 177 -3.52 -2.66 -0.86
N ASP A 178 -3.22 -1.38 -0.93
CA ASP A 178 -1.97 -0.85 -1.50
C ASP A 178 -0.87 -0.63 -0.45
N MET A 179 -1.12 -1.02 0.81
CA MET A 179 -0.18 -0.87 1.91
C MET A 179 0.54 -2.17 2.24
N SER A 180 1.84 -2.08 2.49
CA SER A 180 2.63 -3.19 3.02
C SER A 180 2.28 -3.51 4.48
N ARG A 181 2.60 -4.71 4.94
CA ARG A 181 2.41 -5.10 6.34
C ARG A 181 3.14 -4.17 7.32
N ALA A 182 4.36 -3.74 6.98
CA ALA A 182 5.12 -2.78 7.77
C ALA A 182 4.45 -1.39 7.86
N GLN A 183 3.70 -0.99 6.83
CA GLN A 183 2.94 0.26 6.88
C GLN A 183 1.68 0.17 7.73
N LEU A 184 1.16 -1.04 7.97
CA LEU A 184 -0.05 -1.30 8.76
C LEU A 184 0.27 -1.75 10.19
N GLU A 185 1.52 -2.04 10.50
CA GLU A 185 1.95 -2.53 11.80
C GLU A 185 1.66 -1.51 12.91
N GLY A 186 1.19 -2.00 14.06
CA GLY A 186 0.82 -1.19 15.22
C GLY A 186 -0.52 -0.45 15.11
N LEU A 187 -1.19 -0.50 13.95
CA LEU A 187 -2.50 0.10 13.75
C LEU A 187 -3.62 -0.91 14.03
N TRP A 188 -4.71 -0.42 14.59
CA TRP A 188 -5.93 -1.22 14.70
C TRP A 188 -6.60 -1.31 13.33
N LEU A 189 -7.04 -2.51 12.94
CA LEU A 189 -7.72 -2.78 11.67
C LEU A 189 -9.02 -3.55 11.95
N ASN A 190 -10.07 -3.29 11.18
CA ASN A 190 -11.29 -4.09 11.24
C ASN A 190 -11.03 -5.53 10.77
N GLY A 191 -11.88 -6.45 11.22
CA GLY A 191 -11.78 -7.88 10.87
C GLY A 191 -11.75 -8.11 9.36
N HIS A 192 -12.63 -7.47 8.60
CA HIS A 192 -12.69 -7.63 7.15
C HIS A 192 -11.42 -7.15 6.44
N ILE A 193 -10.74 -6.13 6.95
CA ILE A 193 -9.46 -5.67 6.40
C ILE A 193 -8.37 -6.71 6.65
N ARG A 194 -8.32 -7.30 7.85
CA ARG A 194 -7.34 -8.37 8.14
C ARG A 194 -7.54 -9.56 7.21
N GLU A 195 -8.78 -9.99 7.02
CA GLU A 195 -9.12 -11.08 6.10
C GLU A 195 -8.73 -10.76 4.65
N LEU A 196 -9.02 -9.56 4.14
CA LEU A 196 -8.66 -9.17 2.77
C LEU A 196 -7.14 -9.09 2.58
N LEU A 197 -6.39 -8.63 3.59
CA LEU A 197 -4.93 -8.65 3.55
C LEU A 197 -4.39 -10.09 3.51
N GLU A 198 -4.98 -11.01 4.27
CA GLU A 198 -4.61 -12.43 4.24
C GLU A 198 -4.91 -13.07 2.88
N GLU A 199 -6.06 -12.78 2.27
CA GLU A 199 -6.42 -13.23 0.92
C GLU A 199 -5.44 -12.69 -0.13
N ARG A 200 -5.11 -11.39 -0.08
CA ARG A 200 -4.12 -10.78 -0.97
C ARG A 200 -2.75 -11.46 -0.84
N ASP A 201 -2.29 -11.63 0.40
CA ASP A 201 -0.95 -12.17 0.66
C ASP A 201 -0.87 -13.68 0.35
N SER A 202 -1.94 -14.43 0.58
CA SER A 202 -2.02 -15.85 0.22
C SER A 202 -2.13 -16.06 -1.29
N GLY A 203 -2.90 -15.23 -2.00
CA GLY A 203 -2.95 -15.22 -3.47
C GLY A 203 -1.57 -14.98 -4.07
N ALA A 204 -0.84 -13.98 -3.56
CA ALA A 204 0.52 -13.67 -3.98
C ALA A 204 1.53 -14.80 -3.66
N ARG A 205 1.33 -15.53 -2.56
CA ARG A 205 2.15 -16.71 -2.24
C ARG A 205 1.84 -17.88 -3.14
N SER A 206 0.56 -18.16 -3.42
CA SER A 206 0.17 -19.28 -4.29
C SER A 206 0.70 -19.13 -5.73
N GLU A 207 0.82 -17.92 -6.26
CA GLU A 207 1.46 -17.68 -7.57
C GLU A 207 2.98 -17.88 -7.54
N ASN A 208 3.63 -17.59 -6.40
CA ASN A 208 5.06 -17.79 -6.21
C ASN A 208 5.42 -19.24 -5.88
N ASP A 209 4.55 -19.95 -5.16
CA ASP A 209 4.72 -21.32 -4.70
C ASP A 209 4.19 -22.37 -5.72
N ASP A 210 3.68 -21.95 -6.89
CA ASP A 210 3.34 -22.89 -7.98
C ASP A 210 4.64 -23.56 -8.51
N PRO A 211 4.80 -24.88 -8.31
CA PRO A 211 6.01 -25.60 -8.72
C PRO A 211 6.23 -25.58 -10.24
N THR A 212 5.15 -25.49 -11.03
CA THR A 212 5.25 -25.41 -12.50
C THR A 212 5.74 -24.04 -12.91
N ALA A 213 5.16 -22.97 -12.36
CA ALA A 213 5.62 -21.60 -12.60
C ALA A 213 7.07 -21.42 -12.13
N GLN A 214 7.45 -22.03 -11.00
CA GLN A 214 8.82 -21.98 -10.50
C GLN A 214 9.80 -22.71 -11.43
N ALA A 215 9.46 -23.91 -11.91
CA ALA A 215 10.28 -24.64 -12.87
C ALA A 215 10.47 -23.87 -14.19
N LEU A 216 9.43 -23.20 -14.69
CA LEU A 216 9.50 -22.36 -15.88
C LEU A 216 10.39 -21.12 -15.66
N ARG A 217 10.29 -20.45 -14.51
CA ARG A 217 11.18 -19.33 -14.14
C ARG A 217 12.64 -19.75 -14.06
N ASP A 218 12.91 -20.93 -13.50
CA ASP A 218 14.26 -21.47 -13.39
C ASP A 218 14.83 -21.87 -14.77
N ALA A 219 13.99 -22.44 -15.64
CA ALA A 219 14.36 -22.74 -17.03
C ALA A 219 14.70 -21.47 -17.82
N LEU A 220 13.93 -20.39 -17.66
CA LEU A 220 14.21 -19.09 -18.28
C LEU A 220 15.54 -18.51 -17.80
N LYS A 221 15.79 -18.49 -16.48
CA LYS A 221 17.09 -18.05 -15.93
C LYS A 221 18.27 -18.88 -16.45
N ALA A 222 18.09 -20.19 -16.60
CA ALA A 222 19.13 -21.05 -17.17
C ALA A 222 19.41 -20.69 -18.63
N ALA A 223 18.36 -20.46 -19.43
CA ALA A 223 18.51 -20.02 -20.82
C ALA A 223 19.21 -18.66 -20.94
N GLU A 224 18.87 -17.69 -20.09
CA GLU A 224 19.53 -16.38 -20.04
C GLU A 224 21.03 -16.50 -19.76
N ARG A 225 21.42 -17.38 -18.81
CA ARG A 225 22.84 -17.64 -18.52
C ARG A 225 23.57 -18.25 -19.72
N VAL A 226 22.93 -19.15 -20.46
CA VAL A 226 23.50 -19.74 -21.67
C VAL A 226 23.68 -18.67 -22.76
N VAL A 227 22.68 -17.81 -22.96
CA VAL A 227 22.77 -16.69 -23.91
C VAL A 227 23.90 -15.74 -23.53
N GLU A 228 24.05 -15.41 -22.25
CA GLU A 228 25.11 -14.53 -21.78
C GLU A 228 26.50 -15.16 -21.97
N ALA A 229 26.64 -16.46 -21.68
CA ALA A 229 27.88 -17.20 -21.94
C ALA A 229 28.21 -17.22 -23.45
N ALA A 230 27.22 -17.43 -24.31
CA ALA A 230 27.40 -17.41 -25.77
C ALA A 230 27.81 -16.01 -26.27
N ARG A 231 27.20 -14.93 -25.74
CA ARG A 231 27.59 -13.55 -26.04
C ARG A 231 29.02 -13.25 -25.62
N SER A 232 29.41 -13.69 -24.42
CA SER A 232 30.77 -13.51 -23.92
C SER A 232 31.79 -14.23 -24.81
N ALA A 233 31.52 -15.49 -25.17
CA ALA A 233 32.38 -16.27 -26.06
C ALA A 233 32.51 -15.63 -27.46
N LEU A 234 31.40 -15.13 -28.01
CA LEU A 234 31.42 -14.43 -29.30
C LEU A 234 32.30 -13.18 -29.25
N ARG A 235 32.21 -12.40 -28.18
CA ARG A 235 33.02 -11.19 -27.98
C ARG A 235 34.52 -11.52 -27.96
N SER A 236 34.91 -12.51 -27.15
CA SER A 236 36.31 -12.96 -27.09
C SER A 236 36.82 -13.47 -28.44
N TYR A 237 35.98 -14.18 -29.20
CA TYR A 237 36.34 -14.64 -30.54
C TYR A 237 36.58 -13.45 -31.48
N THR A 238 35.68 -12.47 -31.52
CA THR A 238 35.80 -11.28 -32.39
C THR A 238 36.99 -10.40 -32.02
N GLU A 239 37.29 -10.24 -30.73
CA GLU A 239 38.48 -9.53 -30.25
C GLU A 239 39.76 -10.28 -30.65
N SER A 240 39.76 -11.62 -30.59
CA SER A 240 40.90 -12.44 -31.03
C SER A 240 41.12 -12.41 -32.55
N THR A 241 40.06 -12.23 -33.34
CA THR A 241 40.15 -12.16 -34.82
C THR A 241 40.49 -10.76 -35.33
N THR A 242 40.22 -9.70 -34.55
CA THR A 242 40.57 -8.31 -34.89
C THR A 242 41.93 -7.86 -34.33
N GLY A 243 42.51 -8.61 -33.38
CA GLY A 243 43.82 -8.31 -32.78
C GLY A 243 45.06 -8.74 -33.59
N ASN A 244 44.94 -9.29 -34.80
CA ASN A 244 46.10 -9.81 -35.55
C ASN A 244 46.80 -8.79 -36.47
N SER A 245 46.70 -7.49 -36.14
CA SER A 245 47.37 -6.41 -36.86
C SER A 245 48.02 -5.43 -35.87
N ASN A 246 49.08 -5.88 -35.16
CA ASN A 246 50.29 -5.14 -34.76
C ASN A 246 50.85 -5.56 -33.38
N GLY A 247 52.11 -6.01 -33.37
CA GLY A 247 53.09 -5.56 -32.36
C GLY A 247 53.43 -6.48 -31.18
N THR A 248 54.57 -7.16 -31.31
CA THR A 248 55.68 -7.33 -30.32
C THR A 248 55.46 -7.86 -28.88
N GLN A 249 56.40 -8.75 -28.51
CA GLN A 249 56.63 -9.46 -27.25
C GLN A 249 56.52 -8.63 -25.95
N GLN A 250 55.89 -9.20 -24.91
CA GLN A 250 56.58 -9.46 -23.62
C GLN A 250 55.79 -10.42 -22.71
N GLN A 251 56.53 -11.34 -22.08
CA GLN A 251 56.11 -12.32 -21.08
C GLN A 251 55.85 -11.68 -19.71
N GLN A 252 54.90 -12.21 -18.91
CA GLN A 252 55.21 -12.87 -17.63
C GLN A 252 53.99 -13.52 -16.92
N ARG A 253 54.19 -14.80 -16.55
CA ARG A 253 53.72 -15.61 -15.39
C ARG A 253 52.23 -15.62 -14.99
N GLN A 254 51.48 -16.70 -15.26
CA GLN A 254 51.29 -17.95 -14.47
C GLN A 254 50.71 -17.79 -13.05
N GLN A 255 49.49 -18.32 -12.87
CA GLN A 255 49.23 -19.43 -11.92
C GLN A 255 48.00 -20.25 -12.34
N THR A 256 48.21 -21.57 -12.42
CA THR A 256 47.32 -22.67 -12.79
C THR A 256 46.47 -23.12 -11.59
N ALA A 257 45.23 -23.59 -11.79
CA ALA A 257 44.80 -25.01 -11.78
C ALA A 257 43.33 -25.01 -11.28
N LYS A 258 42.40 -25.93 -11.55
CA LYS A 258 42.24 -27.18 -12.30
C LYS A 258 40.72 -27.45 -12.25
N ASN A 259 40.11 -28.00 -13.30
CA ASN A 259 38.95 -28.90 -13.12
C ASN A 259 38.84 -29.82 -14.33
N GLY A 260 39.30 -31.06 -14.14
CA GLY A 260 39.14 -32.16 -15.07
C GLY A 260 37.97 -33.03 -14.62
N VAL A 261 37.07 -33.28 -15.56
CA VAL A 261 35.99 -34.26 -15.49
C VAL A 261 36.60 -35.67 -15.63
N ASN A 262 36.13 -36.64 -14.85
CA ASN A 262 36.03 -38.03 -15.33
C ASN A 262 35.10 -38.88 -14.44
N GLY A 263 34.30 -39.71 -15.10
CA GLY A 263 33.41 -40.68 -14.48
C GLY A 263 33.96 -42.12 -14.48
N SER A 264 33.31 -42.92 -13.64
CA SER A 264 32.96 -44.34 -13.80
C SER A 264 33.99 -45.46 -13.53
N LYS A 265 33.59 -46.29 -12.54
CA LYS A 265 33.62 -47.77 -12.42
C LYS A 265 34.76 -48.51 -11.67
N ALA A 266 34.29 -49.18 -10.60
CA ALA A 266 34.35 -50.63 -10.33
C ALA A 266 35.54 -51.29 -9.56
N GLY A 267 35.15 -52.12 -8.56
CA GLY A 267 35.85 -53.32 -8.05
C GLY A 267 36.69 -53.11 -6.78
N ARG A 268 36.29 -53.55 -5.57
CA ARG A 268 36.13 -54.90 -4.97
C ARG A 268 37.34 -55.35 -4.12
N ASN A 269 37.01 -55.83 -2.91
CA ASN A 269 37.76 -56.70 -1.97
C ASN A 269 38.89 -56.01 -1.16
N GLY A 270 39.10 -56.26 0.13
CA GLY A 270 38.53 -57.22 1.09
C GLY A 270 39.17 -57.02 2.48
N ALA A 271 38.57 -57.67 3.48
CA ALA A 271 38.65 -57.47 4.93
C ALA A 271 40.02 -57.53 5.64
N SER A 272 40.08 -56.88 6.80
CA SER A 272 40.31 -57.42 8.18
C SER A 272 40.53 -56.20 9.11
N ALA A 273 40.35 -56.18 10.42
CA ALA A 273 39.82 -57.01 11.49
C ALA A 273 39.71 -56.08 12.73
N ARG A 274 39.04 -56.55 13.80
CA ARG A 274 38.98 -56.01 15.17
C ARG A 274 37.87 -54.98 15.44
N GLU A 275 36.78 -55.44 16.08
CA GLU A 275 36.58 -55.48 17.56
C GLU A 275 36.38 -54.04 18.06
N LEU A 276 35.29 -53.59 18.68
CA LEU A 276 34.32 -54.14 19.65
C LEU A 276 33.01 -53.31 19.49
N GLY A 277 31.79 -53.87 19.48
CA GLY A 277 30.96 -54.13 20.67
C GLY A 277 30.52 -52.81 21.34
N GLY A 278 29.25 -52.41 21.51
CA GLY A 278 27.91 -53.01 21.39
C GLY A 278 26.88 -51.85 21.30
N GLU A 279 25.62 -52.00 20.87
CA GLU A 279 24.53 -52.80 21.49
C GLU A 279 24.30 -52.34 22.96
N LEU A 280 23.15 -51.93 23.49
CA LEU A 280 21.69 -52.03 23.24
C LEU A 280 21.04 -50.79 23.92
N GLY A 281 19.86 -50.30 23.51
CA GLY A 281 18.54 -50.79 23.97
C GLY A 281 18.37 -50.63 25.50
N GLY A 282 17.33 -50.03 26.07
CA GLY A 282 16.07 -49.47 25.60
C GLY A 282 15.25 -49.03 26.83
N ASP A 283 14.13 -48.36 26.54
CA ASP A 283 12.83 -48.44 27.22
C ASP A 283 12.61 -48.17 28.73
N THR A 284 11.62 -47.29 28.94
CA THR A 284 10.47 -47.33 29.88
C THR A 284 10.43 -46.48 31.16
N ARG A 285 9.41 -45.59 31.14
CA ARG A 285 8.34 -45.32 32.13
C ARG A 285 8.63 -44.46 33.38
N SER A 286 7.85 -43.37 33.40
CA SER A 286 6.94 -42.91 34.47
C SER A 286 7.44 -42.73 35.89
N ALA A 287 7.43 -41.47 36.35
CA ALA A 287 6.76 -41.01 37.56
C ALA A 287 6.40 -39.53 37.40
#